data_AF-A0A1I0Z4X0-F1
#
_entry.id   AF-A0A1I0Z4X0-F1
#
_cell.length_a   1.000
_cell.length_b   1.000
_cell.length_c   1.000
_cell.angle_alpha   90.00
_cell.angle_beta   90.00
_cell.angle_gamma   90.00
#
_symmetry.space_group_name_H-M   'P 1'
#
loop_
_entity.id
_entity.type
_entity.pdbx_description
1 polymer ?
#
loop_
_entity_poly.entity_id
_entity_poly.type
_entity_poly.pdbx_seq_one_letter_code
_entity_poly.pdbx_strand_id
1 'polypeptide(L)'
;MKQIIVVFLLLPMFIWSQTSFEKGKIFFEQGKYVLAEPLFENYLKENPTNSKTIEYLGDISGYEQKWNHAIYYYKKLITTFPKNANYWFKFGGALGLKAKSINKFKAIGMIDDIEKAFLTAAKLDVKHIETRWALVIFYVELPAILGGSETKSQKYANELIGISKVDGYLAKGYIDVYFKRYQDAEKNYKKAREIGDSKTTFNKLYDLYLNKLKDKQKAQKLKEEFDKKV
;
A
#
# COMPACT_ATOMS: atom_id res chain seq x y z
N MET A 1 30.07 68.75 7.65
CA MET A 1 28.76 68.66 8.33
C MET A 1 27.98 67.53 7.64
N LYS A 2 28.11 66.27 8.06
CA LYS A 2 27.19 65.54 8.96
C LYS A 2 25.70 65.85 8.74
N GLN A 3 25.02 65.01 7.97
CA GLN A 3 23.61 64.61 8.15
C GLN A 3 23.55 63.11 7.76
N ILE A 4 23.81 62.23 8.72
CA ILE A 4 22.82 61.42 9.46
C ILE A 4 21.95 60.56 8.54
N ILE A 5 22.31 59.28 8.60
CA ILE A 5 21.59 58.07 8.20
C ILE A 5 20.22 58.01 8.88
N VAL A 6 19.16 57.65 8.12
CA VAL A 6 18.04 56.86 8.64
C VAL A 6 17.79 55.69 7.69
N VAL A 7 18.13 54.50 8.18
CA VAL A 7 17.77 53.16 7.69
C VAL A 7 16.29 52.88 7.99
N PHE A 8 15.57 52.18 7.12
CA PHE A 8 14.66 51.06 7.49
C PHE A 8 14.16 50.40 6.18
N LEU A 9 14.86 49.38 5.68
CA LEU A 9 14.48 47.97 5.84
C LEU A 9 13.05 47.64 5.39
N LEU A 10 12.77 47.76 4.09
CA LEU A 10 11.78 46.90 3.42
C LEU A 10 12.48 45.61 2.96
N LEU A 11 13.00 44.85 3.94
CA LEU A 11 13.36 43.44 3.72
C LEU A 11 12.03 42.68 3.50
N PRO A 12 11.85 41.93 2.41
CA PRO A 12 10.67 41.10 2.27
C PRO A 12 10.67 40.07 3.39
N MET A 13 9.77 40.23 4.36
CA MET A 13 9.46 39.22 5.39
C MET A 13 8.73 38.04 4.74
N PHE A 14 9.41 37.34 3.82
CA PHE A 14 9.01 36.03 3.31
C PHE A 14 10.07 34.97 3.64
N ILE A 15 10.87 35.22 4.67
CA ILE A 15 11.89 34.27 5.13
C ILE A 15 11.20 33.25 6.06
N TRP A 16 10.80 32.12 5.44
CA TRP A 16 10.74 30.80 6.07
C TRP A 16 9.76 30.61 7.25
N SER A 17 8.46 30.77 7.01
CA SER A 17 7.46 30.11 7.86
C SER A 17 7.03 28.78 7.24
N GLN A 18 7.99 27.85 7.02
CA GLN A 18 7.59 26.48 6.70
C GLN A 18 6.97 25.87 7.95
N THR A 19 5.67 25.59 7.89
CA THR A 19 4.91 25.02 9.01
C THR A 19 5.51 23.68 9.44
N SER A 20 5.26 23.28 10.69
CA SER A 20 5.66 21.95 11.18
C SER A 20 5.16 20.84 10.24
N PHE A 21 3.97 21.00 9.65
CA PHE A 21 3.41 20.10 8.66
C PHE A 21 4.29 19.95 7.40
N GLU A 22 4.68 21.07 6.77
CA GLU A 22 5.47 21.02 5.54
C GLU A 22 6.87 20.43 5.77
N LYS A 23 7.50 20.73 6.92
CA LYS A 23 8.76 20.08 7.31
C LYS A 23 8.57 18.57 7.54
N GLY A 24 7.48 18.18 8.20
CA GLY A 24 7.11 16.78 8.42
C GLY A 24 6.93 16.02 7.12
N LYS A 25 6.25 16.62 6.14
CA LYS A 25 6.05 16.05 4.79
C LYS A 25 7.38 15.80 4.07
N ILE A 26 8.31 16.75 4.11
CA ILE A 26 9.65 16.57 3.53
C ILE A 26 10.37 15.38 4.17
N PHE A 27 10.40 15.29 5.50
CA PHE A 27 11.06 14.16 6.17
C PHE A 27 10.37 12.83 5.86
N PHE A 28 9.04 12.81 5.79
CA PHE A 28 8.27 11.62 5.42
C PHE A 28 8.61 11.15 4.00
N GLU A 29 8.67 12.05 3.03
CA GLU A 29 9.03 11.74 1.63
C GLU A 29 10.48 11.22 1.52
N GLN A 30 11.37 11.65 2.42
CA GLN A 30 12.74 11.13 2.55
C GLN A 30 12.83 9.81 3.34
N GLY A 31 11.71 9.25 3.81
CA GLY A 31 11.67 8.04 4.65
C GLY A 31 12.20 8.25 6.07
N LYS A 32 12.41 9.50 6.49
CA LYS A 32 12.93 9.86 7.83
C LYS A 32 11.79 9.97 8.83
N TYR A 33 11.09 8.86 9.09
CA TYR A 33 9.88 8.82 9.89
C TYR A 33 10.07 9.31 11.34
N VAL A 34 11.20 8.96 11.97
CA VAL A 34 11.57 9.41 13.33
C VAL A 34 11.62 10.94 13.44
N LEU A 35 11.99 11.65 12.36
CA LEU A 35 12.01 13.11 12.32
C LEU A 35 10.64 13.71 11.94
N ALA A 36 9.87 12.99 11.13
CA ALA A 36 8.56 13.43 10.66
C ALA A 36 7.46 13.32 11.73
N GLU A 37 7.45 12.24 12.51
CA GLU A 37 6.43 11.95 13.53
C GLU A 37 6.22 13.11 14.52
N PRO A 38 7.24 13.62 15.24
CA PRO A 38 7.03 14.70 16.22
C PRO A 38 6.54 16.01 15.58
N LEU A 39 6.88 16.27 14.31
CA LEU A 39 6.41 17.45 13.58
C LEU A 39 4.92 17.35 13.26
N PHE A 40 4.46 16.17 12.86
CA PHE A 40 3.03 15.91 12.65
C PHE A 40 2.25 15.86 13.95
N GLU A 41 2.79 15.28 15.02
CA GLU A 41 2.15 15.30 16.34
C GLU A 41 1.97 16.72 16.86
N ASN A 42 3.01 17.57 16.74
CA ASN A 42 2.91 18.96 17.15
C ASN A 42 1.86 19.72 16.32
N TYR A 43 1.85 19.52 15.01
CA TYR A 43 0.86 20.14 14.14
C TYR A 43 -0.57 19.68 14.44
N LEU A 44 -0.75 18.41 14.80
CA LEU A 44 -2.05 17.84 15.17
C LEU A 44 -2.62 18.44 16.46
N LYS A 45 -1.76 18.85 17.42
CA LYS A 45 -2.22 19.54 18.65
C LYS A 45 -2.92 20.85 18.33
N GLU A 46 -2.39 21.60 17.38
CA GLU A 46 -2.96 22.87 16.91
C GLU A 46 -4.12 22.64 15.93
N ASN A 47 -4.12 21.52 15.20
CA ASN A 47 -5.06 21.22 14.12
C ASN A 47 -5.67 19.80 14.26
N PRO A 48 -6.46 19.52 15.31
CA PRO A 48 -6.83 18.15 15.72
C PRO A 48 -7.67 17.37 14.71
N THR A 49 -8.27 18.05 13.73
CA THR A 49 -9.12 17.45 12.68
C THR A 49 -8.43 17.39 11.32
N ASN A 50 -7.15 17.78 11.22
CA ASN A 50 -6.43 17.78 9.96
C ASN A 50 -6.21 16.33 9.45
N SER A 51 -6.99 15.94 8.44
CA SER A 51 -7.00 14.58 7.91
C SER A 51 -5.67 14.13 7.34
N LYS A 52 -4.91 15.04 6.71
CA LYS A 52 -3.59 14.72 6.15
C LYS A 52 -2.56 14.41 7.22
N THR A 53 -2.57 15.15 8.31
CA THR A 53 -1.67 14.90 9.46
C THR A 53 -2.01 13.58 10.12
N ILE A 54 -3.30 13.29 10.33
CA ILE A 54 -3.77 11.99 10.84
C ILE A 54 -3.35 10.86 9.89
N GLU A 55 -3.48 11.06 8.58
CA GLU A 55 -3.05 10.11 7.55
C GLU A 55 -1.55 9.85 7.63
N TYR A 56 -0.70 10.88 7.69
CA TYR A 56 0.75 10.71 7.81
C TYR A 56 1.15 9.98 9.10
N LEU A 57 0.54 10.29 10.24
CA LEU A 57 0.82 9.58 11.50
C LEU A 57 0.38 8.10 11.43
N GLY A 58 -0.74 7.82 10.77
CA GLY A 58 -1.17 6.45 10.47
C GLY A 58 -0.18 5.70 9.57
N ASP A 59 0.28 6.36 8.50
CA ASP A 59 1.25 5.81 7.55
C ASP A 59 2.60 5.53 8.22
N ILE A 60 3.13 6.49 9.00
CA ILE A 60 4.34 6.33 9.81
C ILE A 60 4.19 5.14 10.77
N SER A 61 3.08 5.08 11.50
CA SER A 61 2.81 3.96 12.41
C SER A 61 2.77 2.62 11.67
N GLY A 62 2.28 2.60 10.43
CA GLY A 62 2.29 1.42 9.57
C GLY A 62 3.71 1.01 9.14
N TYR A 63 4.53 1.98 8.71
CA TYR A 63 5.94 1.72 8.35
C TYR A 63 6.76 1.18 9.53
N GLU A 64 6.49 1.68 10.74
CA GLU A 64 7.13 1.23 11.97
C GLU A 64 6.47 -0.01 12.58
N GLN A 65 5.47 -0.59 11.90
CA GLN A 65 4.71 -1.77 12.33
C GLN A 65 4.02 -1.59 13.70
N LYS A 66 3.80 -0.35 14.13
CA LYS A 66 3.00 0.05 15.29
C LYS A 66 1.51 -0.07 14.95
N TRP A 67 1.05 -1.28 14.64
CA TRP A 67 -0.27 -1.50 14.02
C TRP A 67 -1.46 -0.95 14.83
N ASN A 68 -1.40 -1.00 16.16
CA ASN A 68 -2.45 -0.41 17.00
C ASN A 68 -2.58 1.10 16.80
N HIS A 69 -1.46 1.82 16.64
CA HIS A 69 -1.44 3.25 16.39
C HIS A 69 -1.94 3.56 14.97
N ALA A 70 -1.51 2.78 13.97
CA ALA A 70 -2.00 2.91 12.60
C ALA A 70 -3.53 2.74 12.53
N ILE A 71 -4.06 1.68 13.16
CA ILE A 71 -5.50 1.42 13.26
C ILE A 71 -6.22 2.58 13.96
N TYR A 72 -5.65 3.13 15.04
CA TYR A 72 -6.24 4.27 15.74
C TYR A 72 -6.41 5.49 14.81
N TYR A 73 -5.36 5.87 14.09
CA TYR A 73 -5.41 7.01 13.17
C TYR A 73 -6.33 6.76 11.98
N TYR A 74 -6.25 5.60 11.33
CA TYR A 74 -7.14 5.28 10.22
C TYR A 74 -8.60 5.12 10.64
N LYS A 75 -8.87 4.65 11.86
CA LYS A 75 -10.23 4.60 12.41
C LYS A 75 -10.84 6.00 12.50
N LYS A 76 -10.08 7.00 12.95
CA LYS A 76 -10.54 8.39 12.94
C LYS A 76 -10.88 8.85 11.51
N LEU A 77 -10.03 8.53 10.54
CA LEU A 77 -10.25 8.91 9.14
C LEU A 77 -11.52 8.30 8.54
N ILE A 78 -11.79 7.01 8.75
CA ILE A 78 -13.02 6.39 8.23
C ILE A 78 -14.29 6.87 8.96
N THR A 79 -14.17 7.31 10.22
CA THR A 79 -15.29 7.90 10.95
C THR A 79 -15.62 9.30 10.42
N THR A 80 -14.61 10.13 10.17
CA THR A 80 -14.81 11.51 9.69
C THR A 80 -15.07 11.57 8.18
N PHE A 81 -14.47 10.67 7.40
CA PHE A 81 -14.56 10.64 5.94
C PHE A 81 -15.02 9.25 5.44
N PRO A 82 -16.24 8.81 5.80
CA PRO A 82 -16.71 7.45 5.52
C PRO A 82 -16.87 7.13 4.02
N LYS A 83 -16.82 8.15 3.14
CA LYS A 83 -16.90 7.98 1.69
C LYS A 83 -15.53 7.95 0.99
N ASN A 84 -14.42 8.01 1.73
CA ASN A 84 -13.08 7.93 1.16
C ASN A 84 -12.60 6.47 1.08
N ALA A 85 -12.49 5.93 -0.14
CA ALA A 85 -12.08 4.54 -0.36
C ALA A 85 -10.67 4.23 0.17
N ASN A 86 -9.72 5.15 -0.02
CA ASN A 86 -8.32 4.97 0.39
C ASN A 86 -8.18 4.84 1.91
N TYR A 87 -9.00 5.55 2.70
CA TYR A 87 -8.98 5.42 4.16
C TYR A 87 -9.51 4.07 4.64
N TRP A 88 -10.55 3.55 3.99
CA TRP A 88 -11.03 2.19 4.24
C TRP A 88 -9.99 1.14 3.85
N PHE A 89 -9.29 1.34 2.72
CA PHE A 89 -8.18 0.48 2.30
C PHE A 89 -7.05 0.47 3.32
N LYS A 90 -6.58 1.64 3.76
CA LYS A 90 -5.52 1.78 4.78
C LYS A 90 -5.92 1.16 6.11
N PHE A 91 -7.17 1.36 6.54
CA PHE A 91 -7.71 0.73 7.75
C PHE A 91 -7.73 -0.79 7.67
N GLY A 92 -8.27 -1.36 6.57
CA GLY A 92 -8.28 -2.81 6.34
C GLY A 92 -6.86 -3.39 6.24
N GLY A 93 -5.95 -2.68 5.58
CA GLY A 93 -4.53 -3.04 5.48
C GLY A 93 -3.87 -3.12 6.85
N ALA A 94 -4.06 -2.12 7.71
CA ALA A 94 -3.50 -2.12 9.07
C ALA A 94 -4.10 -3.24 9.94
N LEU A 95 -5.41 -3.51 9.84
CA LEU A 95 -6.05 -4.63 10.52
C LEU A 95 -5.47 -5.98 10.05
N GLY A 96 -5.33 -6.18 8.75
CA GLY A 96 -4.78 -7.40 8.16
C GLY A 96 -3.32 -7.64 8.56
N LEU A 97 -2.49 -6.61 8.54
CA LEU A 97 -1.10 -6.69 8.97
C LEU A 97 -0.98 -6.95 10.48
N LYS A 98 -1.84 -6.33 11.31
CA LYS A 98 -1.94 -6.67 12.73
C LYS A 98 -2.33 -8.13 12.93
N ALA A 99 -3.35 -8.62 12.22
CA ALA A 99 -3.82 -10.00 12.33
C ALA A 99 -2.70 -11.01 12.00
N LYS A 100 -1.84 -10.71 11.01
CA LYS A 100 -0.65 -11.51 10.70
C LYS A 100 0.43 -11.50 11.78
N SER A 101 0.50 -10.44 12.59
CA SER A 101 1.52 -10.27 13.65
C SER A 101 1.14 -10.87 15.02
N ILE A 102 -0.13 -11.25 15.22
CA ILE A 102 -0.64 -11.76 16.50
C ILE A 102 -1.00 -13.24 16.41
N ASN A 103 -1.32 -13.86 17.56
CA ASN A 103 -1.74 -15.25 17.58
C ASN A 103 -3.05 -15.47 16.81
N LYS A 104 -3.18 -16.67 16.22
CA LYS A 104 -4.28 -17.02 15.32
C LYS A 104 -5.67 -16.85 15.93
N PHE A 105 -5.85 -17.17 17.22
CA PHE A 105 -7.15 -17.05 17.89
C PHE A 105 -7.62 -15.59 17.94
N LYS A 106 -6.73 -14.65 18.27
CA LYS A 106 -7.06 -13.22 18.24
C LYS A 106 -7.27 -12.72 16.82
N ALA A 107 -6.48 -13.21 15.86
CA ALA A 107 -6.60 -12.83 14.45
C ALA A 107 -7.96 -13.21 13.85
N ILE A 108 -8.55 -14.35 14.26
CA ILE A 108 -9.88 -14.78 13.79
C ILE A 108 -10.95 -13.73 14.09
N GLY A 109 -10.92 -13.13 15.29
CA GLY A 109 -11.88 -12.09 15.67
C GLY A 109 -11.75 -10.77 14.89
N MET A 110 -10.76 -10.64 14.01
CA MET A 110 -10.54 -9.45 13.18
C MET A 110 -10.96 -9.64 11.71
N ILE A 111 -11.29 -10.87 11.29
CA ILE A 111 -11.54 -11.22 9.89
C ILE A 111 -12.68 -10.39 9.30
N ASP A 112 -13.81 -10.29 10.01
CA ASP A 112 -15.00 -9.58 9.53
C ASP A 112 -14.73 -8.08 9.34
N ASP A 113 -13.97 -7.46 10.25
CA ASP A 113 -13.60 -6.05 10.15
C ASP A 113 -12.65 -5.80 8.97
N ILE A 114 -11.72 -6.73 8.71
CA ILE A 114 -10.80 -6.66 7.56
C ILE A 114 -11.60 -6.77 6.25
N GLU A 115 -12.44 -7.81 6.12
CA GLU A 115 -13.25 -8.03 4.92
C GLU A 115 -14.17 -6.83 4.67
N LYS A 116 -14.88 -6.37 5.70
CA LYS A 116 -15.76 -5.20 5.62
C LYS A 116 -15.01 -3.95 5.16
N ALA A 117 -13.81 -3.70 5.69
CA ALA A 117 -13.03 -2.54 5.30
C ALA A 117 -12.66 -2.58 3.80
N PHE A 118 -12.13 -3.70 3.32
CA PHE A 118 -11.77 -3.85 1.91
C PHE A 118 -12.98 -3.84 0.98
N LEU A 119 -14.08 -4.51 1.33
CA LEU A 119 -15.31 -4.47 0.54
C LEU A 119 -15.90 -3.06 0.48
N THR A 120 -15.83 -2.30 1.57
CA THR A 120 -16.28 -0.90 1.59
C THR A 120 -15.42 -0.03 0.69
N ALA A 121 -14.09 -0.18 0.75
CA ALA A 121 -13.17 0.52 -0.16
C ALA A 121 -13.45 0.19 -1.63
N ALA A 122 -13.65 -1.08 -1.97
CA ALA A 122 -13.92 -1.53 -3.34
C ALA A 122 -15.27 -1.01 -3.88
N LYS A 123 -16.26 -0.86 -3.00
CA LYS A 123 -17.56 -0.29 -3.32
C LYS A 123 -17.48 1.23 -3.55
N LEU A 124 -16.70 1.94 -2.74
CA LEU A 124 -16.54 3.39 -2.84
C LEU A 124 -15.72 3.80 -4.06
N ASP A 125 -14.74 2.99 -4.45
CA ASP A 125 -13.94 3.21 -5.64
C ASP A 125 -13.79 1.92 -6.46
N VAL A 126 -14.57 1.87 -7.55
CA VAL A 126 -14.59 0.75 -8.50
C VAL A 126 -13.31 0.62 -9.33
N LYS A 127 -12.38 1.57 -9.25
CA LYS A 127 -11.08 1.54 -9.94
C LYS A 127 -9.88 1.42 -8.99
N HIS A 128 -10.10 1.33 -7.68
CA HIS A 128 -9.02 1.17 -6.70
C HIS A 128 -8.29 -0.18 -6.87
N ILE A 129 -7.06 -0.14 -7.37
CA ILE A 129 -6.26 -1.33 -7.72
C ILE A 129 -5.82 -2.08 -6.45
N GLU A 130 -5.30 -1.36 -5.48
CA GLU A 130 -4.70 -1.89 -4.25
C GLU A 130 -5.74 -2.63 -3.40
N THR A 131 -6.98 -2.12 -3.35
CA THR A 131 -8.07 -2.79 -2.63
C THR A 131 -8.41 -4.14 -3.27
N ARG A 132 -8.42 -4.23 -4.60
CA ARG A 132 -8.70 -5.49 -5.30
C ARG A 132 -7.59 -6.50 -5.10
N TRP A 133 -6.34 -6.03 -5.12
CA TRP A 133 -5.19 -6.85 -4.73
C TRP A 133 -5.32 -7.37 -3.29
N ALA A 134 -5.68 -6.51 -2.35
CA ALA A 134 -5.91 -6.90 -0.96
C ALA A 134 -7.01 -7.96 -0.85
N LEU A 135 -8.12 -7.84 -1.59
CA LEU A 135 -9.18 -8.85 -1.61
C LEU A 135 -8.73 -10.17 -2.26
N VAL A 136 -7.94 -10.13 -3.33
CA VAL A 136 -7.33 -11.34 -3.92
C VAL A 136 -6.49 -12.06 -2.87
N ILE A 137 -5.57 -11.34 -2.21
CA ILE A 137 -4.67 -11.94 -1.21
C ILE A 137 -5.48 -12.46 -0.01
N PHE A 138 -6.43 -11.67 0.48
CA PHE A 138 -7.27 -12.02 1.63
C PHE A 138 -8.03 -13.33 1.39
N TYR A 139 -8.75 -13.46 0.28
CA TYR A 139 -9.52 -14.67 0.02
C TYR A 139 -8.66 -15.88 -0.38
N VAL A 140 -7.44 -15.68 -0.90
CA VAL A 140 -6.48 -16.76 -1.16
C VAL A 140 -5.90 -17.31 0.14
N GLU A 141 -5.43 -16.43 1.04
CA GLU A 141 -4.68 -16.84 2.23
C GLU A 141 -5.59 -17.30 3.38
N LEU A 142 -6.85 -16.87 3.41
CA LEU A 142 -7.77 -17.23 4.46
C LEU A 142 -8.20 -18.71 4.34
N PRO A 143 -8.29 -19.49 5.44
CA PRO A 143 -8.85 -20.83 5.39
C PRO A 143 -10.30 -20.84 4.87
N ALA A 144 -10.68 -21.87 4.11
CA ALA A 144 -12.03 -21.98 3.54
C ALA A 144 -13.15 -21.94 4.60
N ILE A 145 -12.94 -22.60 5.74
CA ILE A 145 -13.85 -22.57 6.91
C ILE A 145 -14.07 -21.15 7.45
N LEU A 146 -13.11 -20.24 7.26
CA LEU A 146 -13.16 -18.86 7.73
C LEU A 146 -13.57 -17.88 6.62
N GLY A 147 -14.00 -18.36 5.45
CA GLY A 147 -14.47 -17.52 4.34
C GLY A 147 -13.47 -17.35 3.19
N GLY A 148 -12.32 -18.01 3.24
CA GLY A 148 -11.39 -18.11 2.10
C GLY A 148 -12.06 -18.71 0.87
N SER A 149 -11.76 -18.18 -0.31
CA SER A 149 -12.44 -18.58 -1.55
C SER A 149 -11.62 -18.24 -2.79
N GLU A 150 -11.22 -19.27 -3.53
CA GLU A 150 -10.60 -19.09 -4.84
C GLU A 150 -11.54 -18.33 -5.79
N THR A 151 -12.83 -18.66 -5.81
CA THR A 151 -13.83 -18.01 -6.68
C THR A 151 -13.92 -16.51 -6.41
N LYS A 152 -13.97 -16.10 -5.14
CA LYS A 152 -13.94 -14.67 -4.78
C LYS A 152 -12.62 -14.02 -5.21
N SER A 153 -11.49 -14.70 -5.00
CA SER A 153 -10.18 -14.21 -5.43
C SER A 153 -10.12 -13.99 -6.95
N GLN A 154 -10.61 -14.95 -7.75
CA GLN A 154 -10.67 -14.86 -9.20
C GLN A 154 -11.60 -13.73 -9.67
N LYS A 155 -12.72 -13.49 -8.98
CA LYS A 155 -13.59 -12.33 -9.25
C LYS A 155 -12.79 -11.02 -9.19
N TYR A 156 -12.05 -10.77 -8.10
CA TYR A 156 -11.28 -9.53 -7.96
C TYR A 156 -10.06 -9.46 -8.89
N ALA A 157 -9.45 -10.59 -9.23
CA ALA A 157 -8.44 -10.64 -10.27
C ALA A 157 -9.01 -10.28 -11.66
N ASN A 158 -10.24 -10.70 -11.97
CA ASN A 158 -10.93 -10.31 -13.20
C ASN A 158 -11.31 -8.82 -13.21
N GLU A 159 -11.77 -8.27 -12.08
CA GLU A 159 -11.97 -6.82 -11.95
C GLU A 159 -10.66 -6.06 -12.19
N LEU A 160 -9.54 -6.55 -11.64
CA LEU A 160 -8.22 -5.97 -11.89
C LEU A 160 -7.87 -5.98 -13.38
N ILE A 161 -8.15 -7.05 -14.13
CA ILE A 161 -7.91 -7.07 -15.59
C ILE A 161 -8.62 -5.90 -16.29
N GLY A 162 -9.84 -5.57 -15.85
CA GLY A 162 -10.61 -4.46 -16.40
C GLY A 162 -10.05 -3.07 -16.09
N ILE A 163 -9.24 -2.94 -15.03
CA ILE A 163 -8.66 -1.67 -14.56
C ILE A 163 -7.20 -1.53 -15.02
N SER A 164 -6.41 -2.58 -14.79
CA SER A 164 -5.00 -2.71 -15.16
C SER A 164 -4.73 -4.16 -15.54
N LYS A 165 -4.52 -4.40 -16.84
CA LYS A 165 -4.23 -5.75 -17.36
C LYS A 165 -3.00 -6.37 -16.70
N VAL A 166 -1.98 -5.57 -16.42
CA VAL A 166 -0.76 -6.03 -15.73
C VAL A 166 -1.11 -6.56 -14.35
N ASP A 167 -1.82 -5.76 -13.53
CA ASP A 167 -2.24 -6.17 -12.19
C ASP A 167 -3.16 -7.40 -12.21
N GLY A 168 -4.10 -7.44 -13.15
CA GLY A 168 -5.01 -8.57 -13.30
C GLY A 168 -4.30 -9.88 -13.62
N TYR A 169 -3.35 -9.87 -14.56
CA TYR A 169 -2.55 -11.06 -14.88
C TYR A 169 -1.59 -11.44 -13.74
N LEU A 170 -0.98 -10.45 -13.07
CA LEU A 170 -0.19 -10.72 -11.87
C LEU A 170 -1.04 -11.35 -10.75
N ALA A 171 -2.28 -10.88 -10.55
CA ALA A 171 -3.19 -11.42 -9.54
C ALA A 171 -3.61 -12.85 -9.86
N LYS A 172 -3.92 -13.15 -11.13
CA LYS A 172 -4.19 -14.54 -11.56
C LYS A 172 -2.99 -15.44 -11.35
N GLY A 173 -1.79 -14.99 -11.74
CA GLY A 173 -0.58 -15.75 -11.51
C GLY A 173 -0.30 -15.98 -10.03
N TYR A 174 -0.60 -15.01 -9.15
CA TYR A 174 -0.51 -15.18 -7.70
C TYR A 174 -1.45 -16.27 -7.18
N ILE A 175 -2.73 -16.26 -7.61
CA ILE A 175 -3.69 -17.30 -7.25
C ILE A 175 -3.18 -18.68 -7.71
N ASP A 176 -2.70 -18.79 -8.95
CA ASP A 176 -2.19 -20.05 -9.49
C ASP A 176 -0.94 -20.55 -8.78
N VAL A 177 -0.03 -19.66 -8.38
CA VAL A 177 1.13 -20.04 -7.54
C VAL A 177 0.68 -20.62 -6.21
N TYR A 178 -0.30 -19.99 -5.54
CA TYR A 178 -0.80 -20.47 -4.25
C TYR A 178 -1.39 -21.88 -4.35
N PHE A 179 -2.19 -22.14 -5.38
CA PHE A 179 -2.76 -23.46 -5.67
C PHE A 179 -1.83 -24.41 -6.43
N LYS A 180 -0.54 -24.06 -6.55
CA LYS A 180 0.51 -24.86 -7.19
C LYS A 180 0.27 -25.17 -8.68
N ARG A 181 -0.56 -24.38 -9.36
CA ARG A 181 -0.82 -24.45 -10.82
C ARG A 181 0.24 -23.67 -11.58
N TYR A 182 1.51 -24.07 -11.42
CA TYR A 182 2.65 -23.27 -11.89
C TYR A 182 2.70 -23.04 -13.40
N GLN A 183 2.16 -23.95 -14.21
CA GLN A 183 2.06 -23.76 -15.65
C GLN A 183 1.11 -22.61 -16.03
N ASP A 184 -0.02 -22.48 -15.33
CA ASP A 184 -0.95 -21.39 -15.56
C ASP A 184 -0.42 -20.07 -14.97
N ALA A 185 0.26 -20.14 -13.83
CA ALA A 185 1.00 -19.00 -13.29
C ALA A 185 2.04 -18.47 -14.29
N GLU A 186 2.80 -19.35 -14.95
CA GLU A 186 3.78 -18.97 -15.98
C GLU A 186 3.09 -18.25 -17.15
N LYS A 187 1.97 -18.77 -17.65
CA LYS A 187 1.19 -18.12 -18.72
C LYS A 187 0.74 -16.72 -18.31
N ASN A 188 0.21 -16.57 -17.10
CA ASN A 188 -0.29 -15.31 -16.58
C ASN A 188 0.86 -14.29 -16.37
N TYR A 189 1.96 -14.69 -15.74
CA TYR A 189 3.12 -13.80 -15.53
C TYR A 189 3.83 -13.41 -16.83
N LYS A 190 3.88 -14.28 -17.84
CA LYS A 190 4.35 -13.91 -19.18
C LYS A 190 3.49 -12.82 -19.80
N LYS A 191 2.15 -12.96 -19.76
CA LYS A 191 1.22 -11.92 -20.26
C LYS A 191 1.38 -10.60 -19.52
N ALA A 192 1.54 -10.63 -18.20
CA ALA A 192 1.79 -9.43 -17.42
C ALA A 192 3.09 -8.72 -17.86
N ARG A 193 4.17 -9.47 -18.07
CA ARG A 193 5.46 -8.93 -18.54
C ARG A 193 5.39 -8.42 -19.98
N GLU A 194 4.69 -9.12 -20.87
CA GLU A 194 4.52 -8.68 -22.26
C GLU A 194 3.86 -7.28 -22.33
N ILE A 195 2.93 -7.00 -21.42
CA ILE A 195 2.21 -5.72 -21.38
C ILE A 195 3.00 -4.63 -20.63
N GLY A 196 3.59 -4.96 -19.48
CA GLY A 196 4.18 -3.96 -18.59
C GLY A 196 5.71 -3.86 -18.60
N ASP A 197 6.41 -4.94 -18.95
CA ASP A 197 7.87 -5.11 -19.01
C ASP A 197 8.66 -4.40 -17.88
N SER A 198 8.13 -4.45 -16.66
CA SER A 198 8.69 -3.75 -15.49
C SER A 198 9.46 -4.69 -14.56
N LYS A 199 10.27 -4.12 -13.66
CA LYS A 199 10.96 -4.85 -12.58
C LYS A 199 10.00 -5.74 -11.77
N THR A 200 8.77 -5.29 -11.53
CA THR A 200 7.75 -6.07 -10.80
C THR A 200 7.36 -7.33 -11.59
N THR A 201 7.05 -7.17 -12.88
CA THR A 201 6.67 -8.31 -13.75
C THR A 201 7.81 -9.29 -13.95
N PHE A 202 9.05 -8.78 -14.07
CA PHE A 202 10.26 -9.58 -14.09
C PHE A 202 10.41 -10.40 -12.80
N ASN A 203 10.38 -9.74 -11.63
CA ASN A 203 10.59 -10.40 -10.34
C ASN A 203 9.60 -11.54 -10.09
N LYS A 204 8.32 -11.36 -10.45
CA LYS A 204 7.29 -12.39 -10.27
C LYS A 204 7.53 -13.62 -11.15
N LEU A 205 7.86 -13.42 -12.43
CA LEU A 205 8.16 -14.53 -13.33
C LEU A 205 9.50 -15.20 -12.99
N TYR A 206 10.49 -14.42 -12.58
CA TYR A 206 11.79 -14.92 -12.13
C TYR A 206 11.66 -15.78 -10.86
N ASP A 207 10.92 -15.31 -9.85
CA ASP A 207 10.64 -16.07 -8.62
C ASP A 207 9.92 -17.40 -8.93
N LEU A 208 8.94 -17.38 -9.85
CA LEU A 208 8.28 -18.60 -10.30
C LEU A 208 9.30 -19.61 -10.86
N TYR A 209 10.19 -19.17 -11.76
CA TYR A 209 11.20 -20.04 -12.35
C TYR A 209 12.21 -20.56 -11.34
N LEU A 210 12.80 -19.67 -10.56
CA LEU A 210 13.88 -20.02 -9.65
C LEU A 210 13.37 -20.86 -8.46
N ASN A 211 12.26 -20.44 -7.85
CA ASN A 211 11.85 -20.95 -6.54
C ASN A 211 10.69 -21.94 -6.60
N LYS A 212 9.75 -21.80 -7.54
CA LYS A 212 8.57 -22.68 -7.64
C LYS A 212 8.79 -23.83 -8.60
N LEU A 213 9.23 -23.55 -9.82
CA LEU A 213 9.54 -24.55 -10.84
C LEU A 213 10.96 -25.12 -10.71
N LYS A 214 11.86 -24.42 -10.02
CA LYS A 214 13.29 -24.77 -9.89
C LYS A 214 14.01 -24.92 -11.23
N ASP A 215 13.54 -24.18 -12.25
CA ASP A 215 14.11 -24.13 -13.59
C ASP A 215 15.13 -22.98 -13.67
N LYS A 216 16.37 -23.30 -13.26
CA LYS A 216 17.47 -22.33 -13.24
C LYS A 216 17.82 -21.80 -14.64
N GLN A 217 17.63 -22.61 -15.68
CA GLN A 217 17.92 -22.21 -17.05
C GLN A 217 16.95 -21.12 -17.52
N LYS A 218 15.64 -21.33 -17.32
CA LYS A 218 14.64 -20.30 -17.62
C LYS A 218 14.86 -19.04 -16.79
N ALA A 219 15.17 -19.17 -15.50
CA ALA A 219 15.44 -18.03 -14.64
C ALA A 219 16.64 -17.19 -15.15
N GLN A 220 17.75 -17.85 -15.48
CA GLN A 220 18.96 -17.19 -15.98
C GLN A 220 18.71 -16.50 -17.33
N LYS A 221 18.07 -17.20 -18.27
CA LYS A 221 17.70 -16.61 -19.57
C LYS A 221 16.81 -15.37 -19.39
N LEU A 222 15.82 -15.45 -18.50
CA LEU A 222 14.92 -14.34 -18.21
C LEU A 222 15.65 -13.11 -17.66
N LYS A 223 16.69 -13.33 -16.84
CA LYS A 223 17.54 -12.29 -16.26
C LYS A 223 18.40 -11.62 -17.33
N GLU A 224 19.06 -12.40 -18.18
CA GLU A 224 19.86 -11.88 -19.28
C GLU A 224 19.04 -11.03 -20.26
N GLU A 225 17.80 -11.44 -20.54
CA GLU A 225 16.88 -10.66 -21.37
C GLU A 225 16.47 -9.34 -20.73
N PHE A 226 16.34 -9.30 -19.39
CA PHE A 226 15.96 -8.10 -18.66
C PHE A 226 17.14 -7.12 -18.54
N ASP A 227 18.32 -7.62 -18.18
CA ASP A 227 19.52 -6.81 -18.00
C ASP A 227 19.99 -6.14 -19.32
N LYS A 228 19.71 -6.74 -20.48
CA LYS A 228 20.01 -6.14 -21.80
C LYS A 228 19.16 -4.90 -22.13
N LYS A 229 18.06 -4.67 -21.42
CA LYS A 229 17.12 -3.57 -21.67
C LYS A 229 17.32 -2.37 -20.74
N VAL A 230 18.06 -2.55 -19.65
CA VAL A 230 18.34 -1.54 -18.62
C VAL A 230 19.68 -0.88 -18.91
#